data_AF-A0A8T7GAC8-F1
#
_entry.id   AF-A0A8T7GAC8-F1
#
_cell.length_a   1.000
_cell.length_b   1.000
_cell.length_c   1.000
_cell.angle_alpha   90.00
_cell.angle_beta   90.00
_cell.angle_gamma   90.00
#
_symmetry.space_group_name_H-M   'P 1'
#
loop_
_entity.id
_entity.type
_entity.pdbx_description
1 polymer ?
#
loop_
_entity_poly.entity_id
_entity_poly.type
_entity_poly.pdbx_seq_one_letter_code
_entity_poly.pdbx_strand_id
1 'polypeptide(L)'
;MASLFYFQDRNSKAYYNCIQTDLQMSTEKRFCDKCMQRTEHDVVEDPEAIYTYKRRRKYVCSQCKHSSFKRGLRPSAESVY
;
A
#
# COMPACT_ATOMS: atom_id res chain seq x y z
N MET A 1 -49.89 28.40 -12.45
CA MET A 1 -49.39 27.90 -13.75
C MET A 1 -47.89 27.73 -13.62
N ALA A 2 -47.43 26.48 -13.59
CA ALA A 2 -46.05 26.12 -13.33
C ALA A 2 -45.20 26.28 -14.60
N SER A 3 -44.25 27.21 -14.58
CA SER A 3 -43.22 27.33 -15.61
C SER A 3 -42.03 26.44 -15.23
N LEU A 4 -41.94 25.30 -15.91
CA LEU A 4 -40.81 24.39 -15.88
C LEU A 4 -39.66 25.02 -16.68
N PHE A 5 -38.62 25.52 -16.00
CA PHE A 5 -37.35 25.80 -16.65
C PHE A 5 -36.60 24.47 -16.82
N TYR A 6 -36.67 23.92 -18.03
CA TYR A 6 -35.80 22.83 -18.49
C TYR A 6 -34.38 23.37 -18.66
N PHE A 7 -33.51 23.15 -17.67
CA PHE A 7 -32.07 23.29 -17.84
C PHE A 7 -31.53 21.96 -18.39
N GLN A 8 -31.19 21.94 -19.68
CA GLN A 8 -30.55 20.80 -20.34
C GLN A 8 -29.03 20.92 -20.18
N ASP A 9 -28.49 20.31 -19.14
CA ASP A 9 -27.04 20.14 -19.01
C ASP A 9 -26.55 19.10 -20.03
N ARG A 10 -25.95 19.60 -21.12
CA ARG A 10 -25.10 18.83 -22.05
C ARG A 10 -23.73 18.61 -21.42
N ASN A 11 -23.61 17.69 -20.47
CA ASN A 11 -22.38 16.93 -20.29
C ASN A 11 -22.57 15.75 -19.33
N SER A 12 -23.23 14.71 -19.84
CA SER A 12 -23.23 13.38 -19.22
C SER A 12 -21.83 12.78 -19.31
N LYS A 13 -20.97 13.09 -18.35
CA LYS A 13 -19.88 12.18 -17.98
C LYS A 13 -19.96 11.97 -16.48
N ALA A 14 -20.73 10.95 -16.12
CA ALA A 14 -20.61 10.27 -14.86
C ALA A 14 -19.18 9.74 -14.76
N TYR A 15 -18.30 10.51 -14.13
CA TYR A 15 -17.02 10.00 -13.66
C TYR A 15 -17.33 9.24 -12.37
N TYR A 16 -17.46 7.93 -12.50
CA TYR A 16 -17.52 7.00 -11.38
C TYR A 16 -16.35 7.28 -10.44
N ASN A 17 -16.65 7.45 -9.16
CA ASN A 17 -15.68 7.58 -8.08
C ASN A 17 -14.73 6.37 -8.11
N CYS A 18 -13.47 6.55 -8.50
CA CYS A 18 -12.41 5.63 -8.13
C CYS A 18 -11.82 6.11 -6.81
N ILE A 19 -12.50 5.80 -5.70
CA ILE A 19 -11.79 5.65 -4.42
C ILE A 19 -11.01 4.34 -4.55
N GLN A 20 -9.95 4.37 -5.35
CA GLN A 20 -8.88 3.39 -5.30
C GLN A 20 -8.04 3.76 -4.08
N THR A 21 -8.43 3.26 -2.92
CA THR A 21 -7.45 3.08 -1.84
C THR A 21 -6.53 1.97 -2.32
N ASP A 22 -5.46 2.36 -3.01
CA ASP A 22 -4.36 1.47 -3.37
C ASP A 22 -3.69 0.99 -2.07
N LEU A 23 -4.28 -0.01 -1.43
CA LEU A 23 -3.60 -0.85 -0.45
C LEU A 23 -2.55 -1.63 -1.23
N GLN A 24 -1.42 -0.99 -1.50
CA GLN A 24 -0.23 -1.66 -2.01
C GLN A 24 0.26 -2.65 -0.95
N MET A 25 -0.29 -3.87 -0.98
CA MET A 25 0.23 -5.00 -0.23
C MET A 25 1.54 -5.42 -0.88
N SER A 26 2.63 -4.79 -0.48
CA SER A 26 3.96 -5.20 -0.96
C SER A 26 4.38 -6.49 -0.25
N THR A 27 4.79 -7.47 -1.04
CA THR A 27 5.35 -8.73 -0.55
C THR A 27 6.86 -8.72 -0.73
N GLU A 28 7.62 -8.91 0.36
CA GLU A 28 9.08 -8.99 0.32
C GLU A 28 9.56 -10.40 0.69
N LYS A 29 10.56 -10.92 -0.05
CA LYS A 29 11.21 -12.19 0.31
C LYS A 29 12.26 -11.93 1.40
N ARG A 30 12.03 -12.46 2.60
CA ARG A 30 12.93 -12.30 3.76
C ARG A 30 13.17 -13.61 4.49
N PHE A 31 14.26 -13.64 5.25
CA PHE A 31 14.53 -14.75 6.17
C PHE A 31 13.60 -14.64 7.39
N CYS A 32 12.84 -15.71 7.64
CA CYS A 32 11.99 -15.84 8.81
C CYS A 32 12.74 -16.54 9.94
N ASP A 33 12.78 -15.92 11.12
CA ASP A 33 13.49 -16.45 12.28
C ASP A 33 12.83 -17.74 12.83
N LYS A 34 11.52 -17.94 12.61
CA LYS A 34 10.80 -19.16 13.01
C LYS A 34 10.89 -20.30 12.00
N CYS A 35 10.77 -20.01 10.70
CA CYS A 35 10.86 -21.03 9.66
C CYS A 35 12.30 -21.41 9.35
N MET A 36 13.27 -20.57 9.75
CA MET A 36 14.69 -20.68 9.41
C MET A 36 14.94 -20.80 7.89
N GLN A 37 14.03 -20.24 7.09
CA GLN A 37 14.03 -20.31 5.63
C GLN A 37 13.63 -18.95 5.03
N ARG A 38 14.01 -18.73 3.76
CA ARG A 38 13.55 -17.57 2.99
C ARG A 38 12.10 -17.77 2.59
N THR A 39 11.23 -16.91 3.10
CA THR A 39 9.78 -16.98 2.92
C THR A 39 9.23 -15.62 2.50
N GLU A 40 8.05 -15.63 1.91
CA GLU A 40 7.33 -14.42 1.52
C GLU A 40 6.71 -13.77 2.75
N HIS A 41 6.99 -12.48 2.93
CA HIS A 41 6.46 -11.69 4.04
C HIS A 41 5.60 -10.54 3.51
N ASP A 42 4.41 -10.40 4.06
CA ASP A 42 3.50 -9.30 3.78
C ASP A 42 3.95 -8.07 4.57
N VAL A 43 4.09 -6.95 3.87
CA VAL A 43 4.40 -5.67 4.49
C VAL A 43 3.10 -4.97 4.86
N VAL A 44 2.90 -4.78 6.15
CA VAL A 44 1.79 -3.96 6.66
C VAL A 44 2.36 -2.57 6.93
N GLU A 45 2.01 -1.63 6.05
CA GLU A 45 2.31 -0.21 6.21
C GLU A 45 1.06 0.54 6.68
N ASP A 46 1.18 1.26 7.79
CA ASP A 46 0.09 2.16 8.22
C ASP A 46 0.07 3.41 7.31
N PRO A 47 -1.09 3.73 6.70
CA PRO A 47 -1.21 4.84 5.74
C PRO A 47 -1.12 6.23 6.39
N GLU A 48 -1.37 6.34 7.69
CA GLU A 48 -1.31 7.60 8.43
C GLU A 48 0.11 7.98 8.89
N ALA A 49 1.06 7.04 8.77
CA ALA A 49 2.37 7.22 9.34
C ALA A 49 3.38 7.84 8.35
N ILE A 50 3.98 8.94 8.79
CA ILE A 50 4.95 9.75 8.04
C ILE A 50 6.13 8.88 7.55
N TYR A 51 6.39 8.93 6.24
CA TYR A 51 7.47 8.19 5.58
C TYR A 51 8.84 8.79 5.94
N THR A 52 9.47 8.26 6.99
CA THR A 52 10.87 8.56 7.31
C THR A 52 11.76 7.34 7.08
N TYR A 53 12.98 7.54 6.58
CA TYR A 53 13.94 6.46 6.28
C TYR A 53 14.35 5.62 7.51
N LYS A 54 14.08 6.10 8.72
CA LYS A 54 14.35 5.38 9.98
C LYS A 54 13.20 4.48 10.43
N ARG A 55 12.04 4.52 9.75
CA ARG A 55 10.84 3.77 10.13
C ARG A 55 11.06 2.25 10.02
N ARG A 56 10.55 1.52 11.01
CA ARG A 56 10.44 0.05 10.98
C ARG A 56 9.08 -0.32 10.39
N ARG A 57 9.06 -1.30 9.50
CA ARG A 57 7.83 -1.85 8.91
C ARG A 57 7.51 -3.18 9.60
N LYS A 58 6.22 -3.53 9.67
CA LYS A 58 5.78 -4.82 10.19
C LYS A 58 5.75 -5.81 9.03
N TYR A 59 6.53 -6.87 9.18
CA TYR A 59 6.61 -7.97 8.22
C TYR A 59 5.92 -9.20 8.81
N VAL A 60 4.91 -9.73 8.13
CA VAL A 60 4.18 -10.93 8.54
C VAL A 60 4.58 -12.08 7.62
N CYS A 61 5.17 -13.14 8.16
CA CYS A 61 5.50 -14.32 7.36
C CYS A 61 4.23 -15.04 6.92
N SER A 62 4.09 -15.31 5.61
CA SER A 62 2.95 -16.06 5.04
C SER A 62 2.84 -17.49 5.58
N GLN A 63 3.96 -18.13 5.90
CA GLN A 63 4.02 -19.53 6.32
C GLN A 63 3.73 -19.74 7.82
N CYS A 64 4.42 -19.00 8.69
CA CYS A 64 4.30 -19.17 10.15
C CYS A 64 3.47 -18.08 10.85
N LYS A 65 2.98 -17.07 10.11
CA LYS A 65 2.23 -15.91 10.62
C LYS A 65 2.97 -15.11 11.70
N HIS A 66 4.28 -15.29 11.83
CA HIS A 66 5.07 -14.54 12.77
C HIS A 66 5.29 -13.13 12.26
N SER A 67 4.95 -12.14 13.08
CA SER A 67 5.22 -10.74 12.79
C SER A 67 6.56 -10.31 13.35
N SER A 68 7.38 -9.67 12.52
CA SER A 68 8.65 -9.08 12.94
C SER A 68 8.73 -7.62 12.49
N PHE A 69 9.34 -6.77 13.33
CA PHE A 69 9.59 -5.37 13.00
C PHE A 69 11.01 -5.23 12.48
N LYS A 70 11.16 -5.05 11.18
CA LYS A 70 12.47 -4.91 10.52
C LYS A 70 12.52 -3.57 9.80
N ARG A 71 13.74 -3.07 9.56
CA ARG A 71 13.92 -1.89 8.71
C ARG A 71 13.56 -2.27 7.26
N GLY A 72 12.99 -1.31 6.52
CA GLY A 72 12.80 -1.45 5.08
C GLY A 72 14.10 -1.82 4.40
N LEU A 73 14.03 -2.64 3.34
CA LEU A 73 15.21 -2.88 2.52
C LEU A 73 15.57 -1.54 1.88
N ARG A 74 16.84 -1.14 1.96
CA ARG A 74 17.30 0.02 1.17
C ARG A 74 17.11 -0.38 -0.30
N PRO A 75 16.40 0.42 -1.13
CA PRO A 75 16.41 0.16 -2.56
C PRO A 75 17.87 0.12 -3.01
N SER A 76 18.25 -0.95 -3.72
CA SER A 76 19.62 -1.15 -4.20
C SER A 76 20.03 0.10 -4.95
N ALA A 77 21.04 0.78 -4.41
CA ALA A 77 21.44 2.10 -4.81
C ALA A 77 22.04 2.07 -6.23
N GLU A 78 21.26 2.50 -7.21
CA GLU A 78 21.75 3.03 -8.49
C GLU A 78 22.00 4.56 -8.40
N SER A 79 21.90 5.15 -7.20
CA SER A 79 21.98 6.60 -7.00
C SER A 79 23.10 7.03 -6.04
N VAL A 80 24.27 6.36 -6.10
CA VAL A 80 25.52 6.91 -5.56
C VAL A 80 26.44 7.13 -6.76
N TYR A 81 26.12 8.16 -7.54
CA TYR A 81 27.00 8.74 -8.56
C TYR A 81 26.83 10.25 -8.52
#